data_AF-A0A821PF17-F1
#
_entry.id   AF-A0A821PF17-F1
#
_cell.length_a   1.000
_cell.length_b   1.000
_cell.length_c   1.000
_cell.angle_alpha   90.00
_cell.angle_beta   90.00
_cell.angle_gamma   90.00
#
_symmetry.space_group_name_H-M   'P 1'
#
loop_
_entity.id
_entity.type
_entity.pdbx_description
1 polymer ?
#
loop_
_entity_poly.entity_id
_entity_poly.type
_entity_poly.pdbx_seq_one_letter_code
_entity_poly.pdbx_strand_id
1 'polypeptide(L)'
;MDFCGPFAESPRENKYVLVVTDLFTHFVTAIPLPTNTAGITALTLFRHIFCRFCVCSTLITDQGTHFNNNLMSALQHLLSYNHILGAPYHPQTNGVVEPFNASMVVQISKLQQKHHNNWNDYLDAV
;
A
#
# COMPACT_ATOMS: atom_id res chain seq x y z
N MET A 1 -5.49 -3.33 2.16
CA MET A 1 -4.39 -2.57 1.52
C MET A 1 -4.74 -1.10 1.58
N ASP A 2 -3.76 -0.26 1.87
CA ASP A 2 -3.99 1.15 2.18
C ASP A 2 -2.79 2.03 1.80
N PHE A 3 -3.02 3.33 1.60
CA PHE A 3 -1.97 4.33 1.36
C PHE A 3 -1.73 5.16 2.61
N CYS A 4 -0.47 5.26 3.03
CA CYS A 4 -0.04 6.22 4.04
C CYS A 4 0.64 7.42 3.38
N GLY A 5 0.28 8.64 3.81
CA GLY A 5 0.87 9.89 3.33
C GLY A 5 -0.17 11.01 3.14
N PRO A 6 0.22 12.14 2.54
CA PRO A 6 1.57 12.45 2.03
C PRO A 6 2.57 12.69 3.16
N PHE A 7 3.76 12.12 3.00
CA PHE A 7 4.94 12.35 3.83
C PHE A 7 5.83 13.44 3.21
N ALA A 8 6.79 13.97 3.99
CA ALA A 8 7.82 14.83 3.44
C ALA A 8 8.62 14.08 2.36
N GLU A 9 8.88 14.77 1.25
CA GLU A 9 9.49 14.19 0.06
C GLU A 9 10.91 13.67 0.33
N SER A 10 11.07 12.36 0.24
CA SER A 10 12.38 11.71 0.37
C SER A 10 13.35 12.12 -0.74
N PRO A 11 14.67 11.86 -0.61
CA PRO A 11 15.62 12.11 -1.70
C PRO A 11 15.36 11.34 -3.00
N ARG A 12 14.52 10.29 -2.96
CA ARG A 12 14.07 9.54 -4.14
C ARG A 12 12.68 9.99 -4.63
N GLU A 13 12.24 11.17 -4.21
CA GLU A 13 10.97 11.80 -4.63
C GLU A 13 9.69 11.04 -4.19
N ASN A 14 9.83 10.07 -3.28
CA ASN A 14 8.68 9.36 -2.72
C ASN A 14 7.97 10.20 -1.64
N LYS A 15 6.63 10.11 -1.65
CA LYS A 15 5.70 10.85 -0.77
C LYS A 15 4.66 9.94 -0.11
N TYR A 16 4.43 8.77 -0.68
CA TYR A 16 3.42 7.84 -0.23
C TYR A 16 4.05 6.49 0.09
N VAL A 17 3.39 5.72 0.93
CA VAL A 17 3.70 4.31 1.16
C VAL A 17 2.44 3.50 0.91
N LEU A 18 2.51 2.57 -0.05
CA LEU A 18 1.47 1.57 -0.22
C LEU A 18 1.76 0.40 0.74
N VAL A 19 0.82 0.14 1.64
CA VAL A 19 0.91 -0.96 2.60
C VAL A 19 0.01 -2.09 2.16
N VAL A 20 0.62 -3.27 2.01
CA VAL A 20 -0.06 -4.50 1.64
C VAL A 20 0.15 -5.52 2.75
N THR A 21 -0.93 -5.95 3.36
CA THR A 21 -0.91 -6.98 4.40
C THR A 21 -1.53 -8.25 3.84
N ASP A 22 -0.81 -9.36 3.92
CA ASP A 22 -1.41 -10.68 3.76
C ASP A 22 -2.20 -11.02 5.02
N LEU A 23 -3.51 -11.26 4.87
CA LEU A 23 -4.40 -11.55 5.99
C LEU A 23 -4.19 -12.94 6.59
N PHE A 24 -3.53 -13.86 5.86
CA PHE A 24 -3.26 -15.20 6.37
C PHE A 24 -2.00 -15.23 7.25
N THR A 25 -0.88 -14.73 6.73
CA THR A 25 0.40 -14.75 7.44
C THR A 25 0.62 -13.53 8.33
N HIS A 26 -0.20 -12.49 8.18
CA HIS A 26 0.06 -11.15 8.73
C HIS A 26 1.37 -10.52 8.20
N PHE A 27 1.95 -11.05 7.13
CA PHE A 27 3.11 -10.46 6.49
C PHE A 27 2.75 -9.10 5.87
N VAL A 28 3.55 -8.08 6.13
CA VAL A 28 3.32 -6.73 5.63
C VAL A 28 4.42 -6.33 4.67
N THR A 29 4.02 -5.78 3.52
CA THR A 29 4.92 -5.18 2.53
C THR A 29 4.61 -3.69 2.45
N ALA A 30 5.61 -2.85 2.71
CA ALA A 30 5.53 -1.40 2.59
C ALA A 30 6.31 -0.94 1.35
N ILE A 31 5.65 -0.27 0.42
CA ILE A 31 6.26 0.13 -0.86
C ILE A 31 6.25 1.66 -0.96
N PRO A 32 7.42 2.34 -0.97
CA PRO A 32 7.47 3.78 -1.16
C PRO A 32 7.14 4.16 -2.60
N LEU A 33 6.30 5.18 -2.78
CA LEU A 33 5.82 5.64 -4.08
C LEU A 33 5.84 7.18 -4.17
N PRO A 34 6.10 7.74 -5.37
CA PRO A 34 6.08 9.19 -5.59
C PRO A 34 4.65 9.76 -5.63
N THR A 35 3.68 8.93 -6.02
CA THR A 35 2.27 9.31 -6.14
C THR A 35 1.36 8.10 -5.88
N ASN A 36 0.09 8.37 -5.61
CA ASN A 36 -0.95 7.37 -5.41
C ASN A 36 -1.89 7.23 -6.63
N THR A 37 -1.49 7.67 -7.83
CA THR A 37 -2.34 7.54 -9.02
C THR A 37 -2.65 6.07 -9.34
N ALA A 38 -3.83 5.82 -9.93
CA ALA A 38 -4.27 4.49 -10.36
C ALA A 38 -3.21 3.73 -11.19
N GLY A 39 -2.53 4.43 -12.10
CA GLY A 39 -1.47 3.86 -12.95
C GLY A 39 -0.30 3.31 -12.14
N ILE A 40 0.20 4.10 -11.19
CA ILE A 40 1.29 3.69 -10.31
C ILE A 40 0.83 2.57 -9.37
N THR A 41 -0.38 2.65 -8.84
CA THR A 41 -0.96 1.58 -8.01
C THR A 41 -1.01 0.25 -8.76
N ALA A 42 -1.61 0.21 -9.96
CA ALA A 42 -1.73 -1.01 -10.76
C ALA A 42 -0.36 -1.59 -11.14
N LEU A 43 0.59 -0.75 -11.57
CA LEU A 43 1.95 -1.17 -11.89
C LEU A 43 2.66 -1.76 -10.65
N THR A 44 2.49 -1.13 -9.50
CA THR A 44 3.09 -1.56 -8.25
C THR A 44 2.54 -2.91 -7.81
N LEU A 45 1.22 -3.10 -7.87
CA LEU A 45 0.57 -4.38 -7.59
C LEU A 45 1.10 -5.49 -8.48
N PHE A 46 1.15 -5.23 -9.78
CA PHE A 46 1.65 -6.21 -10.73
C PHE A 46 3.10 -6.60 -10.41
N ARG A 47 4.01 -5.63 -10.30
CA ARG A 47 5.45 -5.89 -10.15
C ARG A 47 5.85 -6.41 -8.78
N HIS A 48 5.33 -5.79 -7.71
CA HIS A 48 5.83 -6.00 -6.35
C HIS A 48 5.00 -7.01 -5.56
N ILE A 49 3.74 -7.25 -5.95
CA ILE A 49 2.86 -8.20 -5.27
C ILE A 49 2.67 -9.44 -6.14
N PHE A 50 2.01 -9.31 -7.29
CA PHE A 50 1.60 -10.47 -8.09
C PHE A 50 2.76 -11.22 -8.72
N CYS A 51 3.74 -10.53 -9.30
CA CYS A 51 4.94 -11.17 -9.86
C CYS A 51 5.87 -11.74 -8.77
N ARG A 52 5.83 -11.22 -7.54
CA ARG A 52 6.73 -11.64 -6.45
C ARG A 52 6.17 -12.80 -5.64
N PHE A 53 4.87 -12.79 -5.34
CA PHE A 53 4.24 -13.75 -4.42
C PHE A 53 3.21 -14.67 -5.08
N CYS A 54 2.78 -14.39 -6.31
CA CYS A 54 1.59 -14.90 -7.01
C CYS A 54 0.35 -14.00 -6.87
N VAL A 55 -0.61 -14.23 -7.77
CA VAL A 55 -1.90 -13.53 -7.77
C VAL A 55 -2.72 -13.99 -6.56
N CYS A 56 -3.22 -13.05 -5.76
CA CYS A 56 -4.10 -13.36 -4.64
C CYS A 56 -5.50 -13.73 -5.15
N SER A 57 -6.24 -14.53 -4.37
CA SER A 57 -7.64 -14.84 -4.68
C SER A 57 -8.55 -13.63 -4.48
N THR A 58 -8.28 -12.82 -3.45
CA THR A 58 -9.07 -11.63 -3.10
C THR A 58 -8.14 -10.49 -2.71
N LEU A 59 -8.39 -9.32 -3.30
CA LEU A 59 -7.77 -8.06 -2.93
C LEU A 59 -8.79 -7.18 -2.23
N ILE A 60 -8.46 -6.68 -1.04
CA ILE A 60 -9.32 -5.80 -0.26
C ILE A 60 -8.67 -4.42 -0.13
N THR A 61 -9.36 -3.39 -0.59
CA THR A 61 -8.93 -1.99 -0.54
C THR A 61 -10.05 -1.09 -0.01
N ASP A 62 -9.73 0.15 0.34
CA ASP A 62 -10.75 1.16 0.54
C ASP A 62 -11.42 1.59 -0.78
N GLN A 63 -12.34 2.56 -0.70
CA GLN A 63 -13.06 3.12 -1.86
C GLN A 63 -12.29 4.27 -2.54
N GLY A 64 -11.00 4.46 -2.24
CA GLY A 64 -10.18 5.48 -2.86
C GLY A 64 -10.16 5.34 -4.39
N THR A 65 -10.19 6.46 -5.11
CA THR A 65 -10.19 6.48 -6.59
C THR A 65 -8.94 5.81 -7.18
N HIS A 66 -7.86 5.75 -6.40
CA HIS A 66 -6.62 5.03 -6.68
C HIS A 66 -6.82 3.52 -6.85
N PHE A 67 -7.82 2.95 -6.17
CA PHE A 67 -8.17 1.53 -6.22
C PHE A 67 -9.48 1.28 -6.99
N ASN A 68 -10.43 2.21 -6.94
CA ASN A 68 -11.71 2.10 -7.64
C ASN A 68 -11.69 2.85 -8.98
N ASN A 69 -11.19 2.20 -10.04
CA ASN A 69 -11.10 2.76 -11.39
C ASN A 69 -11.05 1.66 -12.47
N ASN A 70 -11.21 2.07 -13.73
CA ASN A 70 -11.24 1.14 -14.88
C ASN A 70 -9.93 0.37 -15.07
N LEU A 71 -8.78 0.94 -14.69
CA LEU A 71 -7.50 0.26 -14.81
C LEU A 71 -7.40 -0.91 -13.82
N MET A 72 -7.86 -0.71 -12.58
CA MET A 72 -7.93 -1.74 -11.56
C MET A 72 -8.94 -2.84 -11.95
N SER A 73 -10.08 -2.47 -12.53
CA SER A 73 -11.05 -3.43 -13.08
C SER A 73 -10.44 -4.24 -14.24
N ALA A 74 -9.72 -3.61 -15.16
CA ALA A 74 -9.04 -4.31 -16.24
C ALA A 74 -7.96 -5.28 -15.71
N LEU A 75 -7.20 -4.87 -14.69
CA LEU A 75 -6.20 -5.72 -14.04
C LEU A 75 -6.86 -6.91 -13.32
N GLN A 76 -7.99 -6.68 -12.67
CA GLN A 76 -8.81 -7.72 -12.06
C GLN A 76 -9.27 -8.76 -13.09
N HIS A 77 -9.80 -8.31 -14.23
CA HIS A 77 -10.21 -9.21 -15.31
C HIS A 77 -9.03 -9.99 -15.90
N LEU A 78 -7.88 -9.34 -16.10
CA LEU A 78 -6.69 -9.97 -16.67
C LEU A 78 -6.14 -11.09 -15.78
N LEU A 79 -6.07 -10.84 -14.46
CA LEU A 79 -5.45 -11.75 -13.51
C LEU A 79 -6.46 -12.65 -12.78
N SER A 80 -7.75 -12.43 -13.00
CA SER A 80 -8.86 -13.21 -12.42
C SER A 80 -8.86 -13.26 -10.88
N TYR A 81 -8.45 -12.17 -10.21
CA TYR A 81 -8.65 -12.03 -8.76
C TYR A 81 -10.01 -11.39 -8.45
N ASN A 82 -10.47 -11.53 -7.21
CA ASN A 82 -11.67 -10.84 -6.74
C ASN A 82 -11.29 -9.52 -6.06
N HIS A 83 -11.76 -8.38 -6.54
CA HIS A 83 -11.54 -7.09 -5.88
C HIS A 83 -12.75 -6.73 -5.02
N ILE A 84 -12.56 -6.71 -3.70
CA ILE A 84 -13.57 -6.26 -2.73
C ILE A 84 -13.19 -4.85 -2.27
N LEU A 85 -14.10 -3.90 -2.50
CA LEU A 85 -14.01 -2.58 -1.91
C LEU A 85 -14.63 -2.64 -0.51
N GLY A 86 -13.87 -2.24 0.51
CA GLY A 86 -14.36 -2.11 1.87
C GLY A 86 -15.52 -1.12 1.95
N ALA A 87 -16.45 -1.34 2.88
CA ALA A 87 -17.46 -0.34 3.20
C ALA A 87 -16.78 0.92 3.76
N PRO A 88 -17.28 2.13 3.48
CA PRO A 88 -16.81 3.32 4.16
C PRO A 88 -17.02 3.09 5.66
N TYR A 89 -15.98 3.29 6.48
CA TYR A 89 -16.04 3.02 7.93
C TYR A 89 -16.29 1.55 8.33
N HIS A 90 -15.58 0.57 7.74
CA HIS A 90 -15.49 -0.79 8.31
C HIS A 90 -14.10 -1.05 8.95
N PRO A 91 -13.91 -0.69 10.23
CA PRO A 91 -12.66 -0.94 10.96
C PRO A 91 -12.36 -2.44 11.16
N GLN A 92 -13.29 -3.36 10.88
CA GLN A 92 -13.07 -4.80 11.04
C GLN A 92 -12.19 -5.42 9.94
N THR A 93 -12.27 -4.93 8.70
CA THR A 93 -11.40 -5.41 7.61
C THR A 93 -10.01 -4.77 7.67
N ASN A 94 -9.92 -3.62 8.34
CA ASN A 94 -8.70 -2.88 8.62
C ASN A 94 -8.12 -3.15 10.02
N GLY A 95 -8.76 -3.95 10.88
CA GLY A 95 -8.36 -4.06 12.29
C GLY A 95 -6.95 -4.63 12.53
N VAL A 96 -6.40 -5.36 11.57
CA VAL A 96 -5.01 -5.84 11.55
C VAL A 96 -4.06 -4.80 10.94
N VAL A 97 -4.55 -4.04 9.96
CA VAL A 97 -3.77 -3.08 9.17
C VAL A 97 -3.62 -1.75 9.92
N GLU A 98 -4.64 -1.33 10.66
CA GLU A 98 -4.69 -0.07 11.42
C GLU A 98 -3.58 0.05 12.48
N PRO A 99 -3.31 -0.95 13.34
CA PRO A 99 -2.22 -0.86 14.32
C PRO A 99 -0.84 -0.79 13.65
N PHE A 100 -0.65 -1.56 12.57
CA PHE A 100 0.62 -1.55 11.84
C PHE A 100 0.83 -0.21 11.12
N ASN A 101 -0.17 0.29 10.38
CA ASN A 101 -0.10 1.57 9.69
C ASN A 101 0.16 2.70 10.69
N ALA A 102 -0.52 2.71 11.84
CA ALA A 102 -0.28 3.70 12.89
C ALA A 102 1.17 3.65 13.42
N SER A 103 1.69 2.46 13.72
CA SER A 103 3.07 2.27 14.16
C SER A 103 4.08 2.72 13.09
N MET A 104 3.85 2.33 11.84
CA MET A 104 4.71 2.67 10.70
C MET A 104 4.74 4.18 10.45
N VAL A 105 3.59 4.86 10.47
CA VAL A 105 3.52 6.33 10.35
C VAL A 105 4.36 7.01 11.44
N VAL A 106 4.25 6.55 12.69
CA VAL A 106 5.05 7.08 13.81
C VAL A 106 6.54 6.85 13.60
N GLN A 107 6.95 5.67 13.12
CA GLN A 107 8.34 5.36 12.80
C GLN A 107 8.88 6.25 11.68
N ILE A 108 8.13 6.39 10.59
CA ILE A 108 8.48 7.27 9.47
C ILE A 108 8.65 8.70 9.98
N SER A 109 7.70 9.26 10.73
CA SER A 109 7.80 10.62 11.28
C SER A 109 9.05 10.84 12.14
N LYS A 110 9.46 9.84 12.94
CA LYS A 110 10.70 9.91 13.72
C LYS A 110 11.95 9.90 12.83
N LEU A 111 11.94 9.14 11.74
CA LEU A 111 13.05 9.08 10.78
C LEU A 111 13.19 10.40 10.00
N GLN A 112 12.08 11.06 9.68
CA GLN A 112 12.08 12.37 9.03
C GLN A 112 12.83 13.42 9.87
N GLN A 113 12.64 13.39 11.19
CA GLN A 113 13.28 14.32 12.12
C GLN A 113 14.77 14.02 12.35
N LYS A 114 15.19 12.75 12.30
CA LYS A 114 16.54 12.32 12.69
C LYS A 114 17.52 12.12 11.54
N HIS A 115 17.05 11.74 10.35
CA HIS A 115 17.91 11.21 9.27
C HIS A 115 17.65 11.88 7.90
N HIS A 116 17.64 13.20 7.85
CA HIS A 116 17.55 14.00 6.61
C HIS A 116 16.42 13.57 5.65
N ASN A 117 15.31 13.03 6.18
CA ASN A 117 14.18 12.56 5.39
C ASN A 117 14.42 11.32 4.51
N ASN A 118 15.41 10.48 4.83
CA ASN A 118 15.73 9.23 4.10
C ASN A 118 14.85 8.03 4.49
N TRP A 119 13.59 8.26 4.88
CA TRP A 119 12.72 7.22 5.43
C TRP A 119 12.49 6.04 4.48
N ASN A 120 12.55 6.23 3.16
CA ASN A 120 12.42 5.15 2.17
C ASN A 120 13.42 4.01 2.36
N ASP A 121 14.67 4.33 2.70
CA ASP A 121 15.74 3.32 2.77
C ASP A 121 15.52 2.37 3.97
N TYR A 122 14.66 2.76 4.91
CA TYR A 122 14.30 1.96 6.08
C TYR A 122 13.04 1.10 5.87
N LEU A 123 12.37 1.21 4.72
CA LEU A 123 11.19 0.39 4.40
C LEU A 123 11.56 -1.01 3.90
N ASP A 124 12.72 -1.18 3.25
CA ASP A 124 13.23 -2.51 2.88
C ASP A 124 13.64 -3.36 4.11
N ALA A 125 13.76 -2.73 5.28
CA ALA A 125 14.12 -3.38 6.54
C ALA A 125 12.92 -3.92 7.34
N VAL A 126 11.70 -3.84 6.79
CA VAL A 126 10.45 -4.30 7.43
C VAL A 126 9.88 -5.52 6.71
#